data_AF-A0A165LTB2-F1
#
_entry.id   AF-A0A165LTB2-F1
#
_cell.length_a   1.000
_cell.length_b   1.000
_cell.length_c   1.000
_cell.angle_alpha   90.00
_cell.angle_beta   90.00
_cell.angle_gamma   90.00
#
_symmetry.space_group_name_H-M   'P 1'
#
loop_
_entity.id
_entity.type
_entity.pdbx_description
1 polymer ?
#
loop_
_entity_poly.entity_id
_entity_poly.type
_entity_poly.pdbx_seq_one_letter_code
_entity_poly.pdbx_strand_id
1 'polypeptide(L)'
;MSKRKLFVPGSRDALNEMKARISGADRPSDAKFEAAREVGVPLQKGYNGHLSAAENGRVGGQLGGKMVQELIKIAKEEMDRN
;
A
#
# COMPACT_ATOMS: atom_id res chain seq x y z
N MET A 1 -19.92 5.81 5.02
CA MET A 1 -19.44 4.48 4.56
C MET A 1 -18.25 4.65 3.62
N SER A 2 -17.16 3.92 3.83
CA SER A 2 -15.98 3.96 2.94
C SER A 2 -16.32 3.29 1.60
N LYS A 3 -16.33 4.05 0.49
CA LYS A 3 -16.62 3.57 -0.88
C LYS A 3 -15.61 2.54 -1.45
N ARG A 4 -14.63 2.10 -0.65
CA ARG A 4 -13.58 1.15 -1.07
C ARG A 4 -14.06 -0.29 -0.86
N LYS A 5 -14.54 -0.91 -1.92
CA LYS A 5 -14.92 -2.33 -1.94
C LYS A 5 -13.69 -3.18 -2.29
N LEU A 6 -13.30 -4.07 -1.37
CA LEU A 6 -12.26 -5.06 -1.62
C LEU A 6 -12.85 -6.26 -2.36
N PHE A 7 -12.02 -6.96 -3.13
CA PHE A 7 -12.46 -8.16 -3.85
C PHE A 7 -12.91 -9.26 -2.89
N VAL A 8 -12.13 -9.52 -1.84
CA VAL A 8 -12.48 -10.44 -0.76
C VAL A 8 -13.14 -9.65 0.39
N PRO A 9 -14.44 -9.83 0.67
CA PRO A 9 -15.09 -9.21 1.82
C PRO A 9 -14.39 -9.61 3.14
N GLY A 10 -14.33 -8.70 4.12
CA GLY A 10 -13.69 -8.96 5.42
C GLY A 10 -12.16 -8.88 5.44
N SER A 11 -11.48 -8.90 4.29
CA SER A 11 -10.00 -8.86 4.20
C SER A 11 -9.34 -7.53 4.61
N ARG A 12 -10.11 -6.55 5.08
CA ARG A 12 -9.63 -5.18 5.26
C ARG A 12 -8.52 -5.09 6.31
N ASP A 13 -8.68 -5.78 7.42
CA ASP A 13 -7.75 -5.67 8.54
C ASP A 13 -6.43 -6.38 8.20
N ALA A 14 -6.50 -7.59 7.61
CA ALA A 14 -5.33 -8.29 7.08
C ALA A 14 -4.56 -7.46 6.04
N LEU A 15 -5.25 -6.77 5.11
CA LEU A 15 -4.59 -5.90 4.13
C LEU A 15 -3.99 -4.64 4.78
N ASN A 16 -4.56 -4.13 5.87
CA ASN A 16 -4.01 -3.01 6.60
C ASN A 16 -2.73 -3.42 7.35
N GLU A 17 -2.73 -4.56 8.02
CA GLU A 17 -1.54 -5.13 8.67
C GLU A 17 -0.44 -5.40 7.66
N MET A 18 -0.77 -6.04 6.54
CA MET A 18 0.18 -6.26 5.44
C MET A 18 0.77 -4.94 4.94
N LYS A 19 -0.05 -3.90 4.77
CA LYS A 19 0.40 -2.58 4.34
C LYS A 19 1.38 -1.94 5.34
N ALA A 20 1.10 -2.03 6.63
CA ALA A 20 2.01 -1.54 7.68
C ALA A 20 3.35 -2.28 7.61
N ARG A 21 3.31 -3.63 7.56
CA ARG A 21 4.48 -4.49 7.46
C ARG A 21 5.36 -4.19 6.24
N ILE A 22 4.76 -4.08 5.05
CA ILE A 22 5.49 -3.86 3.79
C ILE A 22 6.15 -2.48 3.72
N SER A 23 5.51 -1.48 4.31
CA SER A 23 6.03 -0.11 4.32
C SER A 23 6.97 0.17 5.49
N GLY A 24 7.12 -0.75 6.45
CA GLY A 24 7.86 -0.51 7.68
C GLY A 24 7.24 0.56 8.59
N ALA A 25 5.95 0.87 8.40
CA ALA A 25 5.25 1.88 9.16
C ALA A 25 4.57 1.27 10.40
N ASP A 26 4.61 1.97 11.54
CA ASP A 26 3.90 1.57 12.76
C ASP A 26 2.39 1.47 12.56
N ARG A 27 1.85 2.33 11.68
CA ARG A 27 0.43 2.39 11.36
C ARG A 27 0.20 2.27 9.86
N PRO A 28 -0.87 1.56 9.42
CA PRO A 28 -1.24 1.47 8.00
C PRO A 28 -1.51 2.83 7.34
N SER A 29 -1.87 3.85 8.12
CA SER A 29 -2.11 5.21 7.63
C SER A 29 -0.83 5.93 7.21
N ASP A 30 0.30 5.54 7.78
CA ASP A 30 1.58 6.22 7.61
C ASP A 30 2.42 5.61 6.48
N ALA A 31 2.06 4.42 6.03
CA ALA A 31 2.65 3.70 4.89
C ALA A 31 2.82 4.54 3.62
N LYS A 32 1.91 5.48 3.35
CA LYS A 32 1.97 6.36 2.17
C LYS A 32 3.12 7.37 2.26
N PHE A 33 3.49 7.79 3.47
CA PHE A 33 4.62 8.70 3.69
C PHE A 33 5.93 7.95 3.51
N GLU A 34 6.01 6.71 3.99
CA GLU A 34 7.15 5.83 3.74
C GLU A 34 7.38 5.61 2.25
N ALA A 35 6.32 5.20 1.54
CA ALA A 35 6.38 5.02 0.09
C ALA A 35 6.80 6.31 -0.62
N ALA A 36 6.31 7.48 -0.17
CA ALA A 36 6.69 8.76 -0.75
C ALA A 36 8.16 9.12 -0.50
N ARG A 37 8.69 8.84 0.70
CA ARG A 37 10.11 9.01 1.01
C ARG A 37 10.97 8.14 0.11
N GLU A 38 10.60 6.88 -0.10
CA GLU A 38 11.33 5.96 -0.97
C GLU A 38 11.39 6.44 -2.44
N VAL A 39 10.31 7.03 -2.96
CA VAL A 39 10.25 7.52 -4.35
C VAL A 39 10.61 9.00 -4.51
N GLY A 40 11.07 9.66 -3.46
CA GLY A 40 11.48 11.07 -3.49
C GLY A 40 10.34 12.06 -3.77
N VAL A 41 9.11 11.73 -3.37
CA VAL A 41 7.94 12.62 -3.52
C VAL A 41 7.68 13.36 -2.21
N PRO A 42 7.55 14.70 -2.20
CA PRO A 42 7.37 15.49 -0.99
C PRO A 42 5.92 15.44 -0.47
N LEU A 43 5.44 14.25 -0.13
CA LEU A 43 4.10 14.03 0.41
C LEU A 43 4.04 14.46 1.88
N GLN A 44 3.16 15.41 2.21
CA GLN A 44 3.00 15.96 3.55
C GLN A 44 1.65 15.62 4.18
N LYS A 45 1.54 15.78 5.50
CA LYS A 45 0.24 15.73 6.19
C LYS A 45 -0.59 16.96 5.77
N GLY A 46 -1.84 16.75 5.39
CA GLY A 46 -2.73 17.82 4.93
C GLY A 46 -2.78 17.93 3.40
N TYR A 47 -2.69 19.17 2.89
CA TYR A 47 -2.92 19.46 1.48
C TYR A 47 -1.69 19.16 0.62
N ASN A 48 -1.90 18.41 -0.46
CA ASN A 48 -0.86 17.99 -1.41
C ASN A 48 -1.26 18.32 -2.87
N GLY A 49 -2.10 19.35 -3.08
CA GLY A 49 -2.58 19.67 -4.43
C GLY A 49 -1.52 20.22 -5.38
N HIS A 50 -0.31 20.50 -4.87
CA HIS A 50 0.85 20.82 -5.68
C HIS A 50 1.49 19.57 -6.32
N LEU A 51 1.18 18.35 -5.84
CA LEU A 51 1.71 17.12 -6.41
C LEU A 51 0.99 16.77 -7.71
N SER A 52 1.76 16.50 -8.75
CA SER A 52 1.25 16.01 -10.03
C SER A 52 0.58 14.65 -9.90
N ALA A 53 -0.28 14.30 -10.87
CA ALA A 53 -0.87 12.97 -10.96
C ALA A 53 0.21 11.88 -11.07
N ALA A 54 1.31 12.15 -11.77
CA ALA A 54 2.44 11.24 -11.89
C ALA A 54 3.13 11.00 -10.54
N GLU A 55 3.35 12.05 -9.73
CA GLU A 55 3.92 11.91 -8.39
C GLU A 55 3.03 11.09 -7.46
N ASN A 56 1.73 11.40 -7.42
CA ASN A 56 0.76 10.61 -6.67
C ASN A 56 0.73 9.14 -7.15
N GLY A 57 0.82 8.93 -8.46
CA GLY A 57 0.90 7.62 -9.09
C GLY A 57 2.15 6.84 -8.66
N ARG A 58 3.32 7.49 -8.58
CA ARG A 58 4.57 6.85 -8.10
C ARG A 58 4.43 6.36 -6.65
N VAL A 59 3.89 7.19 -5.76
CA VAL A 59 3.67 6.81 -4.36
C VAL A 59 2.69 5.63 -4.26
N GLY A 60 1.55 5.73 -4.96
CA GLY A 60 0.54 4.67 -4.98
C GLY A 60 1.05 3.37 -5.59
N GLY A 61 1.81 3.45 -6.68
CA GLY A 61 2.42 2.32 -7.36
C GLY A 61 3.49 1.64 -6.53
N GLN A 62 4.33 2.40 -5.82
CA GLN A 62 5.34 1.84 -4.92
C GLN A 62 4.70 1.00 -3.81
N LEU A 63 3.66 1.53 -3.16
CA LEU A 63 2.99 0.81 -2.07
C LEU A 63 2.13 -0.34 -2.61
N GLY A 64 1.27 -0.06 -3.59
CA GLY A 64 0.33 -1.03 -4.15
C GLY A 64 1.03 -2.18 -4.90
N GLY A 65 2.10 -1.88 -5.63
CA GLY A 65 2.92 -2.86 -6.33
C GLY A 65 3.57 -3.85 -5.37
N LYS A 66 4.22 -3.35 -4.30
CA LYS A 66 4.77 -4.21 -3.23
C LYS A 66 3.69 -5.09 -2.58
N MET A 67 2.50 -4.53 -2.31
CA MET A 67 1.38 -5.31 -1.76
C MET A 67 0.94 -6.47 -2.69
N VAL A 68 0.79 -6.19 -3.98
CA VAL A 68 0.40 -7.21 -4.96
C VAL A 68 1.49 -8.29 -5.11
N GLN A 69 2.76 -7.87 -5.16
CA GLN A 69 3.88 -8.79 -5.22
C GLN A 69 3.90 -9.75 -4.01
N GLU A 70 3.66 -9.24 -2.80
CA GLU A 70 3.61 -10.05 -1.58
C GLU A 70 2.41 -11.02 -1.57
N LEU A 71 1.22 -10.58 -2.04
CA LEU A 71 0.06 -11.46 -2.17
C LEU A 71 0.32 -12.61 -3.16
N ILE A 72 0.97 -12.32 -4.29
CA ILE A 72 1.34 -13.34 -5.28
C ILE A 72 2.36 -14.31 -4.69
N LYS A 73 3.33 -13.81 -3.93
CA LYS A 73 4.32 -14.65 -3.24
C LYS A 73 3.65 -15.63 -2.28
N ILE A 74 2.79 -15.14 -1.39
CA ILE A 74 2.04 -15.99 -0.44
C ILE A 74 1.20 -17.03 -1.19
N ALA A 75 0.50 -16.63 -2.26
CA ALA A 75 -0.31 -17.55 -3.05
C ALA A 75 0.53 -18.67 -3.69
N LYS A 76 1.70 -18.34 -4.25
CA LYS A 76 2.63 -19.35 -4.81
C LYS A 76 3.12 -20.31 -3.74
N GLU A 77 3.53 -19.79 -2.58
CA GLU A 77 3.99 -20.61 -1.47
C GLU A 77 2.90 -21.56 -0.94
N GLU A 78 1.63 -21.15 -0.93
CA GLU A 78 0.51 -22.04 -0.58
C GLU A 78 0.20 -23.07 -1.68
N MET A 79 0.41 -22.72 -2.94
CA MET A 79 0.24 -23.66 -4.05
C MET A 79 1.32 -24.74 -4.05
N ASP A 80 2.58 -24.38 -3.73
CA ASP A 80 3.71 -25.31 -3.68
C ASP A 80 3.68 -26.21 -2.43
N ARG A 81 2.95 -25.81 -1.38
CA ARG A 81 2.76 -26.59 -0.14
C ARG A 81 1.74 -27.72 -0.27
N ASN A 82 0.88 -27.69 -1.28
CA ASN A 82 -0.18 -28.67 -1.53
C ASN A 82 0.19 -29.63 -2.66
#